data_AF-A0A8X6I4H2-F1
#
_entry.id   AF-A0A8X6I4H2-F1
#
_cell.length_a   1.000
_cell.length_b   1.000
_cell.length_c   1.000
_cell.angle_alpha   90.00
_cell.angle_beta   90.00
_cell.angle_gamma   90.00
#
_symmetry.space_group_name_H-M   'P 1'
#
loop_
_entity.id
_entity.type
_entity.pdbx_description
1 polymer ?
#
loop_
_entity_poly.entity_id
_entity_poly.type
_entity_poly.pdbx_seq_one_letter_code
_entity_poly.pdbx_strand_id
1 'polypeptide(L)' 'MAIGTTGIHWLDLLESEFDKSFVDLDMLIGEIDEDQIEIIYAARQKLTALSTAFAQLSHKSQVVFENSIKLEVC' A
#
# COMPACT_ATOMS: atom_id res chain seq x y z
N MET A 1 12.80 -13.38 18.92
CA MET A 1 12.46 -12.45 17.82
C MET A 1 11.35 -11.57 18.35
N ALA A 2 11.55 -10.25 18.42
CA ALA A 2 10.48 -9.33 18.78
C ALA A 2 9.50 -9.26 17.58
N ILE A 3 8.30 -9.78 17.77
CA ILE A 3 7.26 -9.90 16.75
C ILE A 3 6.89 -8.51 16.24
N GLY A 4 6.87 -7.51 17.13
CA GLY A 4 6.55 -6.14 16.77
C GLY A 4 7.59 -5.46 15.87
N THR A 5 8.88 -5.56 16.19
CA THR A 5 9.95 -4.98 15.35
C THR A 5 10.05 -5.65 13.99
N THR A 6 9.88 -6.97 13.95
CA THR A 6 9.86 -7.73 12.68
C THR A 6 8.66 -7.33 11.82
N GLY A 7 7.50 -7.13 12.45
CA GLY A 7 6.27 -6.70 11.78
C GLY A 7 6.40 -5.31 11.15
N ILE A 8 7.00 -4.33 11.84
CA ILE A 8 7.27 -3.00 11.27
C ILE A 8 8.18 -3.11 10.04
N HIS A 9 9.27 -3.88 10.11
CA HIS A 9 10.18 -4.03 8.97
C HIS A 9 9.49 -4.66 7.74
N TRP A 10 8.61 -5.64 7.96
CA TRP A 10 7.81 -6.21 6.87
C TRP A 10 6.81 -5.21 6.31
N LEU A 11 6.22 -4.38 7.16
CA LEU A 11 5.29 -3.35 6.72
C LEU A 11 5.98 -2.32 5.83
N ASP A 12 7.16 -1.83 6.22
CA ASP A 12 7.97 -0.90 5.42
C ASP A 12 8.32 -1.49 4.03
N LEU A 13 8.67 -2.79 3.99
CA LEU A 13 8.98 -3.48 2.74
C LEU A 13 7.74 -3.57 1.83
N LEU A 14 6.59 -3.94 2.41
CA LEU A 14 5.33 -4.02 1.66
C LEU A 14 4.88 -2.67 1.13
N GLU A 15 5.05 -1.58 1.90
CA GLU A 15 4.76 -0.22 1.42
C GLU A 15 5.63 0.13 0.21
N SER A 16 6.93 -0.14 0.28
CA SER A 16 7.83 0.11 -0.85
C SER A 16 7.49 -0.71 -2.09
N GLU A 17 7.10 -1.98 -1.93
CA GLU A 17 6.69 -2.84 -3.05
C GLU A 17 5.35 -2.40 -3.64
N PHE A 18 4.42 -1.98 -2.80
CA PHE A 18 3.12 -1.45 -3.22
C PHE A 18 3.28 -0.16 -4.02
N ASP A 19 4.06 0.81 -3.52
CA ASP A 19 4.28 2.09 -4.19
C ASP A 19 4.89 1.90 -5.57
N LYS A 20 5.89 1.02 -5.69
CA LYS A 20 6.48 0.68 -6.98
C LYS A 20 5.45 0.09 -7.94
N SER A 21 4.69 -0.90 -7.47
CA SER A 21 3.66 -1.56 -8.29
C SER A 21 2.53 -0.60 -8.69
N PHE A 22 2.18 0.36 -7.81
CA PHE A 22 1.20 1.40 -8.09
C PHE A 22 1.68 2.32 -9.22
N VAL A 23 2.93 2.79 -9.15
CA VAL A 23 3.53 3.64 -10.20
C VAL A 23 3.62 2.90 -11.53
N ASP A 24 4.10 1.66 -11.51
CA ASP A 24 4.20 0.83 -12.71
C ASP A 24 2.80 0.64 -13.35
N LEU A 25 1.76 0.44 -12.54
CA LEU A 25 0.39 0.29 -13.02
C LEU A 25 -0.21 1.60 -13.55
N ASP A 26 0.04 2.76 -12.92
CA ASP A 26 -0.40 4.06 -13.46
C ASP A 26 0.31 4.38 -14.78
N MET A 27 1.57 3.99 -14.93
CA MET A 27 2.32 4.12 -16.19
C MET A 27 1.67 3.29 -17.29
N LEU A 28 1.36 2.02 -17.03
CA LEU A 28 0.65 1.15 -17.99
C LEU A 28 -0.73 1.69 -18.37
N ILE A 29 -1.46 2.29 -17.42
CA ILE A 29 -2.74 2.96 -17.70
C ILE A 29 -2.53 4.17 -18.63
N GLY A 30 -1.41 4.87 -18.49
CA GLY A 30 -1.04 6.00 -19.35
C GLY A 30 -0.69 5.62 -20.80
N GLU A 31 -0.42 4.34 -21.08
CA GLU A 31 -0.14 3.84 -22.43
C GLU A 31 -1.40 3.47 -23.22
N ILE A 32 -2.58 3.49 -22.58
CA ILE A 32 -3.86 3.21 -23.24
C ILE A 32 -4.23 4.35 -24.21
N ASP A 33 -4.77 4.00 -25.38
CA ASP A 33 -5.20 4.97 -26.39
C ASP A 33 -6.18 6.03 -25.83
N GLU A 34 -6.01 7.29 -26.25
CA GLU A 34 -6.80 8.43 -25.76
C GLU A 34 -8.30 8.33 -26.07
N ASP A 35 -8.70 7.54 -27.06
CA ASP A 35 -10.09 7.26 -27.39
C ASP A 35 -10.80 6.40 -26.32
N GLN A 36 -10.05 5.77 -25.41
CA GLN A 36 -10.52 4.97 -24.29
C GLN A 36 -10.50 5.74 -22.95
N ILE A 37 -10.71 7.06 -22.97
CA ILE A 37 -10.61 7.93 -21.79
C ILE A 37 -11.48 7.49 -20.60
N GLU A 38 -12.66 6.91 -20.85
CA GLU A 38 -13.53 6.39 -19.78
C GLU A 38 -12.89 5.21 -19.04
N ILE A 39 -12.17 4.34 -19.77
CA ILE A 39 -11.44 3.20 -19.19
C ILE A 39 -10.26 3.71 -18.38
N ILE A 40 -9.50 4.69 -18.89
CA ILE A 40 -8.38 5.32 -18.19
C ILE A 40 -8.84 5.94 -16.87
N TYR A 41 -9.95 6.70 -16.90
CA TYR A 41 -10.51 7.33 -15.71
C TYR A 41 -10.98 6.28 -14.69
N ALA A 42 -11.71 5.27 -15.14
CA ALA A 42 -12.19 4.19 -14.27
C ALA A 42 -11.03 3.40 -13.65
N ALA A 43 -9.95 3.17 -14.40
CA ALA A 43 -8.75 2.49 -13.92
C ALA A 43 -8.05 3.32 -12.83
N ARG A 44 -7.79 4.61 -13.07
CA ARG A 44 -7.19 5.51 -12.06
C ARG A 44 -8.04 5.70 -10.81
N GLN A 45 -9.37 5.71 -10.96
CA GLN A 45 -10.28 5.74 -9.82
C GLN A 45 -10.14 4.48 -8.94
N LYS A 46 -10.06 3.30 -9.56
CA LYS A 46 -9.82 2.04 -8.84
C LYS A 46 -8.44 1.99 -8.21
N LEU A 47 -7.42 2.52 -8.90
CA LEU A 47 -6.05 2.63 -8.40
C LEU A 47 -6.01 3.48 -7.12
N THR A 48 -6.66 4.65 -7.13
CA THR A 48 -6.82 5.52 -5.95
C THR A 48 -7.53 4.80 -4.79
N ALA A 49 -8.60 4.06 -5.09
CA ALA A 49 -9.33 3.29 -4.08
C ALA A 49 -8.45 2.18 -3.47
N LEU A 50 -7.63 1.52 -4.28
CA LEU A 50 -6.68 0.50 -3.83
C LEU A 50 -5.62 1.09 -2.90
N SER A 51 -5.01 2.22 -3.28
CA SER A 51 -4.04 2.94 -2.43
C SER A 51 -4.67 3.39 -1.11
N THR A 52 -5.90 3.90 -1.14
CA THR A 52 -6.63 4.28 0.09
C THR A 52 -6.85 3.08 1.02
N ALA A 53 -7.27 1.93 0.47
CA ALA A 53 -7.48 0.73 1.27
C ALA A 53 -6.16 0.21 1.86
N PHE A 54 -5.07 0.24 1.07
CA PHE A 54 -3.74 -0.18 1.53
C PHE A 54 -3.19 0.75 2.62
N ALA A 55 -3.31 2.07 2.48
CA ALA A 55 -2.90 3.02 3.51
C ALA A 55 -3.63 2.80 4.84
N GLN A 56 -4.93 2.50 4.80
CA GLN A 56 -5.70 2.17 6.01
C GLN A 56 -5.24 0.84 6.64
N LEU A 57 -4.94 -0.16 5.81
CA LEU A 57 -4.40 -1.45 6.28
C LEU A 57 -3.03 -1.26 6.93
N SER A 58 -2.15 -0.47 6.31
CA SER A 58 -0.83 -0.19 6.84
C SER A 58 -0.91 0.48 8.20
N HIS A 59 -1.66 1.58 8.31
CA HIS A 59 -1.84 2.29 9.58
C HIS A 59 -2.38 1.37 10.69
N LYS A 60 -3.36 0.51 10.39
CA LYS A 60 -3.89 -0.45 11.37
C LYS A 60 -2.84 -1.48 11.78
N SER A 61 -2.04 -1.96 10.84
CA SER A 61 -0.97 -2.94 11.09
C SER A 61 0.15 -2.32 11.93
N GLN A 62 0.55 -1.08 11.63
CA GLN A 62 1.51 -0.32 12.42
C GLN A 62 1.05 -0.19 13.88
N VAL A 63 -0.21 0.20 14.13
CA VAL A 63 -0.76 0.29 15.48
C VAL A 63 -0.69 -1.06 16.22
N VAL A 64 -0.98 -2.17 15.54
CA VAL A 64 -0.88 -3.51 16.13
C VAL A 64 0.56 -3.82 16.51
N PHE A 65 1.52 -3.60 15.60
CA PHE A 65 2.93 -3.89 15.85
C PHE A 65 3.54 -3.01 16.94
N GLU A 66 3.22 -1.71 16.95
CA GLU A 66 3.66 -0.81 18.02
C GLU A 66 3.13 -1.25 19.40
N ASN A 67 1.88 -1.72 19.46
CA ASN A 67 1.33 -2.26 20.70
C ASN A 67 2.01 -3.57 21.10
N SER A 68 2.34 -4.45 20.13
CA SER A 68 3.14 -5.65 20.40
C SER A 68 4.50 -5.30 20.97
N ILE A 69 5.22 -4.32 20.41
CA ILE A 69 6.51 -3.85 20.95
C ILE A 69 6.35 -3.38 22.40
N LYS A 70 5.34 -2.56 22.70
CA LYS A 70 5.09 -2.08 24.07
C LYS A 70 4.86 -3.23 25.06
N LEU A 71 4.15 -4.28 24.64
CA LEU A 71 3.89 -5.46 25.47
C LEU A 71 5.14 -6.35 25.62
N GLU A 72 6.01 -6.42 24.61
CA GLU A 72 7.25 -7.21 24.65
C GLU A 72 8.36 -6.58 25.52
N VAL A 73 8.27 -5.27 25.79
CA VAL A 73 9.27 -4.51 26.57
C VAL A 73 8.86 -4.34 28.05
N CYS A 74 7.62 -4.69 28.40
CA CYS A 74 7.12 -4.77 29.79
C CYS A 74 7.40 -6.15 30.41
#